data_AF-A0A258M5W2-F1
#
_entry.id   AF-A0A258M5W2-F1
#
_cell.length_a   1.000
_cell.length_b   1.000
_cell.length_c   1.000
_cell.angle_alpha   90.00
_cell.angle_beta   90.00
_cell.angle_gamma   90.00
#
_symmetry.space_group_name_H-M   'P 1'
#
loop_
_entity.id
_entity.type
_entity.pdbx_description
1 polymer ?
#
loop_
_entity_poly.entity_id
_entity_poly.type
_entity_poly.pdbx_seq_one_letter_code
_entity_poly.pdbx_strand_id
1 'polypeptide(L)'
;MHNVEYQYYRDLYKNASSPIKKAYYWNESRLLKKYEANLAGKATFWGVKEADNDVYRHEFGCKNIEELSLYIPDWKLSAEEGIGSYCLYHGDLSVEANEKAATWLLEKVFKNLEIPFVIAGKNPSEKLRKLAYSSKYSCLVGNPTEKEMQDMIAKAHIHLLPSYIKTGMKVKLLNALFNGRHVVVNEATIADSGLEPLCHIGTTANAFKDLVAQLYHQPFTEDEIRLRNKILVPRFNNEANAKKQIGWIWG
;
A
#
# COMPACT_ATOMS: atom_id res chain seq x y z
N MET A 1 -14.95 -1.43 -7.86
CA MET A 1 -14.20 -0.17 -7.96
C MET A 1 -13.13 -0.17 -6.90
N HIS A 2 -11.86 -0.02 -7.30
CA HIS A 2 -10.75 -0.11 -6.36
C HIS A 2 -10.54 1.17 -5.56
N ASN A 3 -10.81 2.32 -6.17
CA ASN A 3 -10.63 3.65 -5.61
C ASN A 3 -11.75 4.57 -6.10
N VAL A 4 -11.88 5.74 -5.47
CA VAL A 4 -12.51 6.91 -6.09
C VAL A 4 -11.51 7.54 -7.07
N GLU A 5 -11.68 7.31 -8.37
CA GLU A 5 -10.63 7.57 -9.36
C GLU A 5 -10.34 9.07 -9.52
N TYR A 6 -11.37 9.92 -9.50
CA TYR A 6 -11.13 11.36 -9.58
C TYR A 6 -10.28 11.88 -8.41
N GLN A 7 -10.44 11.32 -7.21
CA GLN A 7 -9.65 11.71 -6.03
C GLN A 7 -8.23 11.18 -6.13
N TYR A 8 -8.04 9.96 -6.64
CA TYR A 8 -6.71 9.42 -6.93
C TYR A 8 -5.94 10.28 -7.92
N TYR A 9 -6.55 10.68 -9.05
CA TYR A 9 -5.91 11.59 -10.01
C TYR A 9 -5.64 12.98 -9.43
N ARG A 10 -6.50 13.45 -8.51
CA ARG A 10 -6.25 14.68 -7.77
C ARG A 10 -5.06 14.57 -6.82
N ASP A 11 -4.82 13.40 -6.24
CA ASP A 11 -3.61 13.14 -5.44
C ASP A 11 -2.36 13.01 -6.31
N LEU A 12 -2.46 12.43 -7.51
CA LEU A 12 -1.38 12.46 -8.51
C LEU A 12 -1.03 13.89 -8.91
N TYR A 13 -2.03 14.74 -9.16
CA TYR A 13 -1.82 16.16 -9.44
C TYR A 13 -1.04 16.87 -8.32
N LYS A 14 -1.41 16.66 -7.04
CA LYS A 14 -0.70 17.27 -5.90
C LYS A 14 0.75 16.83 -5.79
N ASN A 15 1.04 15.59 -6.20
CA ASN A 15 2.36 14.97 -6.03
C ASN A 15 3.26 15.04 -7.27
N ALA A 16 2.72 15.38 -8.44
CA ALA A 16 3.51 15.52 -9.66
C ALA A 16 4.45 16.73 -9.59
N SER A 17 5.69 16.56 -10.04
CA SER A 17 6.67 17.65 -10.12
C SER A 17 6.56 18.45 -11.41
N SER A 18 6.17 17.80 -12.51
CA SER A 18 6.09 18.42 -13.84
C SER A 18 4.80 19.23 -14.04
N PRO A 19 4.87 20.51 -14.49
CA PRO A 19 3.67 21.30 -14.81
C PRO A 19 2.76 20.65 -15.85
N ILE A 20 3.35 19.97 -16.85
CA ILE A 20 2.60 19.27 -17.90
C ILE A 20 1.82 18.10 -17.29
N LYS A 21 2.48 17.27 -16.46
CA LYS A 21 1.81 16.17 -15.75
C LYS A 21 0.73 16.68 -14.80
N LYS A 22 0.98 17.82 -14.12
CA LYS A 22 -0.03 18.47 -13.29
C LYS A 22 -1.26 18.86 -14.09
N ALA A 23 -1.09 19.56 -15.21
CA ALA A 23 -2.21 19.94 -16.07
C ALA A 23 -3.00 18.72 -16.56
N TYR A 24 -2.30 17.66 -16.97
CA TYR A 24 -2.90 16.38 -17.36
C TYR A 24 -3.71 15.75 -16.22
N TYR A 25 -3.10 15.49 -15.05
CA TYR A 25 -3.80 14.84 -13.93
C TYR A 25 -4.97 15.66 -13.40
N TRP A 26 -4.87 16.98 -13.44
CA TRP A 26 -5.98 17.86 -13.07
C TRP A 26 -7.14 17.73 -14.06
N ASN A 27 -6.86 17.73 -15.36
CA ASN A 27 -7.88 17.57 -16.38
C ASN A 27 -8.55 16.19 -16.27
N GLU A 28 -7.76 15.13 -16.18
CA GLU A 28 -8.25 13.75 -15.98
C GLU A 28 -9.10 13.63 -14.72
N SER A 29 -8.69 14.24 -13.60
CA SER A 29 -9.50 14.27 -12.37
C SER A 29 -10.88 14.90 -12.61
N ARG A 30 -10.97 16.00 -13.37
CA ARG A 30 -12.27 16.63 -13.69
C ARG A 30 -13.12 15.76 -14.60
N LEU A 31 -12.51 15.13 -15.60
CA LEU A 31 -13.20 14.23 -16.53
C LEU A 31 -13.72 12.98 -15.81
N LEU A 32 -12.88 12.35 -14.99
CA LEU A 32 -13.25 11.20 -14.16
C LEU A 32 -14.38 11.54 -13.20
N LYS A 33 -14.34 12.69 -12.52
CA LYS A 33 -15.43 13.10 -11.63
C LYS A 33 -16.77 13.17 -12.35
N LYS A 34 -16.79 13.73 -13.56
CA LYS A 34 -18.00 13.79 -14.40
C LYS A 34 -18.44 12.40 -14.85
N TYR A 35 -17.49 11.54 -15.23
CA TYR A 35 -17.77 10.17 -15.67
C TYR A 35 -18.33 9.31 -14.53
N GLU A 36 -17.72 9.36 -13.35
CA GLU A 36 -18.17 8.65 -12.15
C GLU A 36 -19.56 9.11 -11.71
N ALA A 37 -19.85 10.41 -11.72
CA ALA A 37 -21.19 10.94 -11.46
C ALA A 37 -22.24 10.40 -12.45
N ASN A 38 -21.88 10.30 -13.72
CA ASN A 38 -22.76 9.74 -14.76
C ASN A 38 -22.98 8.22 -14.62
N LEU A 39 -22.08 7.51 -13.94
CA LEU A 39 -22.17 6.07 -13.72
C LEU A 39 -22.96 5.70 -12.46
N ALA A 40 -22.97 6.56 -11.44
CA ALA A 40 -23.52 6.27 -10.11
C ALA A 40 -24.95 5.69 -10.09
N GLY A 41 -25.79 6.01 -11.09
CA GLY A 41 -27.16 5.50 -11.22
C GLY A 41 -27.36 4.39 -12.26
N LYS A 42 -26.30 3.85 -12.87
CA LYS A 42 -26.40 2.96 -14.04
C LYS A 42 -26.04 1.50 -13.77
N ALA A 43 -25.46 1.19 -12.62
CA ALA A 43 -25.04 -0.16 -12.27
C ALA A 43 -25.05 -0.35 -10.76
N THR A 44 -24.92 -1.61 -10.34
CA THR A 44 -24.51 -1.96 -8.98
C THR A 44 -22.99 -1.94 -8.93
N PHE A 45 -22.44 -1.30 -7.92
CA PHE A 45 -21.00 -1.20 -7.71
C PHE A 45 -20.61 -1.95 -6.45
N TRP A 46 -19.41 -2.52 -6.47
CA TRP A 46 -18.76 -3.02 -5.28
C TRP A 46 -17.45 -2.26 -5.09
N GLY A 47 -17.39 -1.40 -4.09
CA GLY A 47 -16.15 -0.73 -3.72
C GLY A 47 -15.37 -1.56 -2.73
N VAL A 48 -14.05 -1.40 -2.76
CA VAL A 48 -13.17 -2.21 -1.90
C VAL A 48 -13.14 -1.69 -0.46
N LYS A 49 -13.36 -0.39 -0.25
CA LYS A 49 -13.42 0.26 1.05
C LYS A 49 -14.76 0.94 1.24
N GLU A 50 -15.28 0.88 2.46
CA GLU A 50 -16.50 1.59 2.80
C GLU A 50 -16.36 3.12 2.73
N ALA A 51 -15.20 3.67 3.12
CA ALA A 51 -14.95 5.10 2.97
C ALA A 51 -15.01 5.58 1.51
N ASP A 52 -14.58 4.75 0.56
CA ASP A 52 -14.71 5.07 -0.86
C ASP A 52 -16.18 4.96 -1.30
N ASN A 53 -16.93 3.96 -0.81
CA ASN A 53 -18.38 3.83 -1.05
C ASN A 53 -19.14 5.07 -0.58
N ASP A 54 -18.82 5.57 0.62
CA ASP A 54 -19.44 6.76 1.19
C ASP A 54 -19.22 8.00 0.32
N VAL A 55 -18.08 8.11 -0.36
CA VAL A 55 -17.88 9.18 -1.34
C VAL A 55 -18.88 9.04 -2.49
N TYR A 56 -19.09 7.85 -3.05
CA TYR A 56 -20.08 7.66 -4.12
C TYR A 56 -21.51 7.89 -3.64
N ARG A 57 -21.86 7.47 -2.42
CA ARG A 57 -23.19 7.71 -1.85
C ARG A 57 -23.43 9.21 -1.64
N HIS A 58 -22.49 9.92 -1.01
CA HIS A 58 -22.66 11.32 -0.64
C HIS A 58 -22.44 12.29 -1.80
N GLU A 59 -21.41 12.09 -2.64
CA GLU A 59 -21.09 13.03 -3.72
C GLU A 59 -21.86 12.77 -5.01
N PHE A 60 -22.20 11.51 -5.29
CA PHE A 60 -22.83 11.12 -6.56
C PHE A 60 -24.25 10.55 -6.39
N GLY A 61 -24.75 10.44 -5.15
CA GLY A 61 -26.07 9.86 -4.89
C GLY A 61 -26.18 8.39 -5.29
N CYS A 62 -25.06 7.67 -5.35
CA CYS A 62 -25.05 6.25 -5.72
C CYS A 62 -25.76 5.44 -4.64
N LYS A 63 -26.87 4.80 -4.98
CA LYS A 63 -27.67 3.99 -4.02
C LYS A 63 -27.24 2.53 -3.98
N ASN A 64 -26.72 2.01 -5.09
CA ASN A 64 -26.43 0.59 -5.27
C ASN A 64 -24.92 0.36 -5.19
N ILE A 65 -24.35 0.60 -4.02
CA ILE A 65 -22.93 0.39 -3.78
C ILE A 65 -22.66 -0.25 -2.41
N GLU A 66 -21.92 -1.36 -2.43
CA GLU A 66 -21.63 -2.19 -1.26
C GLU A 66 -20.12 -2.47 -1.12
N GLU A 67 -19.64 -2.68 0.11
CA GLU A 67 -18.24 -3.07 0.34
C GLU A 67 -18.02 -4.54 -0.02
N LEU A 68 -17.06 -4.77 -0.93
CA LEU A 68 -16.47 -6.07 -1.23
C LEU A 68 -14.95 -5.95 -1.12
N SER A 69 -14.41 -6.37 0.03
CA SER A 69 -12.98 -6.42 0.28
C SER A 69 -12.26 -7.29 -0.76
N LEU A 70 -10.97 -7.00 -1.02
CA LEU A 70 -10.18 -7.78 -1.99
C LEU A 70 -10.09 -9.24 -1.56
N TYR A 71 -10.30 -10.14 -2.51
CA TYR A 71 -10.29 -11.57 -2.23
C TYR A 71 -9.52 -12.36 -3.28
N ILE A 72 -8.86 -11.65 -4.20
CA ILE A 72 -7.94 -12.18 -5.21
C ILE A 72 -6.58 -11.46 -5.03
N PRO A 73 -5.45 -12.19 -4.97
CA PRO A 73 -5.35 -13.66 -4.97
C PRO A 73 -5.95 -14.30 -3.71
N ASP A 74 -5.93 -15.64 -3.63
CA ASP A 74 -6.31 -16.36 -2.42
C ASP A 74 -5.35 -16.00 -1.28
N TRP A 75 -5.73 -15.00 -0.48
CA TRP A 75 -4.90 -14.43 0.57
C TRP A 75 -4.74 -15.42 1.72
N LYS A 76 -3.53 -15.98 1.85
CA LYS A 76 -3.15 -16.89 2.94
C LYS A 76 -2.15 -16.20 3.85
N LEU A 77 -2.40 -16.25 5.15
CA LEU A 77 -1.44 -15.78 6.13
C LEU A 77 -0.25 -16.73 6.13
N SER A 78 0.90 -16.24 5.66
CA SER A 78 2.15 -16.99 5.57
C SER A 78 3.32 -16.30 6.29
N ALA A 79 3.03 -15.21 7.02
CA ALA A 79 4.00 -14.53 7.87
C ALA A 79 4.65 -15.51 8.86
N GLU A 80 5.98 -15.45 8.94
CA GLU A 80 6.79 -16.30 9.80
C GLU A 80 7.21 -15.56 11.08
N GLU A 81 7.29 -16.27 12.20
CA GLU A 81 7.85 -15.75 13.45
C GLU A 81 9.36 -15.43 13.33
N GLY A 82 9.90 -14.80 14.36
CA GLY A 82 11.33 -14.57 14.54
C GLY A 82 11.85 -13.32 13.85
N ILE A 83 13.09 -13.38 13.40
CA ILE A 83 13.83 -12.23 12.87
C ILE A 83 14.12 -12.47 11.38
N GLY A 84 13.76 -11.49 10.55
CA GLY A 84 14.11 -11.46 9.13
C GLY A 84 15.48 -10.81 8.87
N SER A 85 15.82 -10.61 7.60
CA SER A 85 17.20 -10.24 7.23
C SER A 85 17.43 -8.73 7.06
N TYR A 86 16.42 -7.99 6.61
CA TYR A 86 16.57 -6.59 6.19
C TYR A 86 15.26 -5.80 6.26
N CYS A 87 15.37 -4.47 6.17
CA CYS A 87 14.23 -3.60 5.91
C CYS A 87 13.90 -3.56 4.41
N LEU A 88 12.62 -3.57 4.04
CA LEU A 88 12.17 -3.59 2.65
C LEU A 88 11.18 -2.46 2.36
N TYR A 89 11.43 -1.69 1.30
CA TYR A 89 10.41 -0.89 0.63
C TYR A 89 10.12 -1.50 -0.75
N HIS A 90 8.85 -1.66 -1.10
CA HIS A 90 8.48 -2.12 -2.42
C HIS A 90 7.32 -1.35 -3.07
N GLY A 91 7.30 -1.32 -4.41
CA GLY A 91 6.21 -0.70 -5.18
C GLY A 91 6.51 -0.55 -6.67
N ASP A 92 5.57 0.04 -7.41
CA ASP A 92 5.82 0.49 -8.78
C ASP A 92 6.64 1.79 -8.74
N LEU A 93 7.95 1.68 -8.99
CA LEU A 93 8.89 2.79 -8.91
C LEU A 93 8.82 3.70 -10.15
N SER A 94 8.02 3.36 -11.16
CA SER A 94 7.66 4.32 -12.23
C SER A 94 6.65 5.38 -11.78
N VAL A 95 5.95 5.13 -10.67
CA VAL A 95 5.03 6.08 -10.07
C VAL A 95 5.81 7.05 -9.18
N GLU A 96 5.73 8.34 -9.51
CA GLU A 96 6.50 9.41 -8.86
C GLU A 96 6.32 9.45 -7.33
N ALA A 97 5.10 9.19 -6.84
CA ALA A 97 4.84 9.14 -5.40
C ALA A 97 5.60 7.99 -4.71
N ASN A 98 5.74 6.83 -5.37
CA ASN A 98 6.48 5.69 -4.83
C ASN A 98 8.00 5.94 -4.87
N GLU A 99 8.50 6.53 -5.95
CA GLU A 99 9.92 6.91 -6.06
C GLU A 99 10.29 7.97 -5.01
N LYS A 100 9.40 8.95 -4.78
CA LYS A 100 9.55 9.96 -3.73
C LYS A 100 9.61 9.33 -2.34
N ALA A 101 8.77 8.33 -2.06
CA ALA A 101 8.79 7.60 -0.80
C ALA A 101 10.10 6.81 -0.60
N ALA A 102 10.57 6.11 -1.64
CA ALA A 102 11.86 5.41 -1.59
C ALA A 102 13.04 6.37 -1.38
N THR A 103 13.05 7.50 -2.10
CA THR A 103 14.05 8.56 -1.95
C THR A 103 14.05 9.14 -0.54
N TRP A 104 12.87 9.43 0.01
CA TRP A 104 12.73 9.94 1.38
C TRP A 104 13.26 8.94 2.42
N LEU A 105 12.97 7.65 2.26
CA LEU A 105 13.52 6.61 3.12
C LEU A 105 15.05 6.62 3.08
N LEU A 106 15.66 6.62 1.89
CA LEU A 106 17.12 6.67 1.74
C LEU A 106 17.74 7.92 2.38
N GLU A 107 17.22 9.11 2.04
CA GLU A 107 17.86 10.38 2.40
C GLU A 107 17.56 10.85 3.83
N LYS A 108 16.39 10.47 4.37
CA LYS A 108 15.89 11.02 5.64
C LYS A 108 15.87 10.00 6.75
N VAL A 109 15.58 8.73 6.45
CA VAL A 109 15.51 7.64 7.44
C VAL A 109 16.84 6.88 7.49
N PHE A 110 17.31 6.36 6.36
CA PHE A 110 18.46 5.44 6.29
C PHE A 110 19.83 6.10 6.11
N LYS A 111 19.90 7.42 5.91
CA LYS A 111 21.16 8.13 5.61
C LYS A 111 22.33 7.80 6.56
N ASN A 112 22.03 7.57 7.85
CA ASN A 112 23.02 7.24 8.88
C ASN A 112 22.61 5.99 9.69
N LEU A 113 21.79 5.09 9.12
CA LEU A 113 21.43 3.83 9.78
C LEU A 113 22.29 2.70 9.20
N GLU A 114 22.96 1.96 10.08
CA GLU A 114 23.73 0.78 9.73
C GLU A 114 22.86 -0.49 9.69
N ILE A 115 21.65 -0.36 9.14
CA ILE A 115 20.66 -1.43 9.05
C ILE A 115 20.44 -1.73 7.56
N PRO A 116 20.53 -3.01 7.14
CA PRO A 116 20.30 -3.40 5.74
C PRO A 116 18.94 -2.94 5.24
N PHE A 117 18.93 -2.19 4.13
CA PHE A 117 17.73 -1.65 3.52
C PHE A 117 17.66 -1.94 2.02
N VAL A 118 16.60 -2.64 1.62
CA VAL A 118 16.38 -3.06 0.25
C VAL A 118 15.20 -2.30 -0.34
N ILE A 119 15.38 -1.77 -1.54
CA ILE A 119 14.32 -1.19 -2.34
C ILE A 119 14.05 -2.11 -3.52
N ALA A 120 12.83 -2.60 -3.67
CA ALA A 120 12.45 -3.51 -4.75
C ALA A 120 11.26 -2.97 -5.54
N GLY A 121 11.32 -2.99 -6.87
CA GLY A 121 10.16 -2.53 -7.62
C GLY A 121 10.32 -2.33 -9.11
N LYS A 122 9.20 -2.04 -9.76
CA LYS A 122 9.10 -1.89 -11.20
C LYS A 122 9.72 -0.57 -11.68
N ASN A 123 10.56 -0.62 -12.70
CA ASN A 123 11.12 0.52 -13.42
C ASN A 123 11.69 1.65 -12.54
N PRO A 124 12.66 1.36 -11.64
CA PRO A 124 13.35 2.40 -10.88
C PRO A 124 14.11 3.36 -11.81
N SER A 125 14.10 4.65 -11.47
CA SER A 125 14.90 5.64 -12.18
C SER A 125 16.40 5.46 -11.93
N GLU A 126 17.22 5.95 -12.85
CA GLU A 126 18.68 6.00 -12.68
C GLU A 126 19.10 6.85 -11.47
N LYS A 127 18.32 7.89 -11.14
CA LYS A 127 18.56 8.70 -9.95
C LYS A 127 18.37 7.87 -8.69
N LEU A 128 17.28 7.12 -8.59
CA LEU A 128 16.99 6.28 -7.43
C LEU A 128 18.03 5.15 -7.32
N ARG A 129 18.44 4.53 -8.43
CA ARG A 129 19.52 3.54 -8.45
C ARG A 129 20.81 4.09 -7.85
N LYS A 130 21.28 5.25 -8.34
CA LYS A 130 22.49 5.90 -7.81
C LYS A 130 22.39 6.21 -6.33
N LEU A 131 21.23 6.69 -5.88
CA LEU A 131 21.01 7.00 -4.46
C LEU A 131 21.04 5.73 -3.59
N ALA A 132 20.39 4.65 -4.03
CA ALA A 132 20.37 3.39 -3.30
C ALA A 132 21.75 2.74 -3.17
N TYR A 133 22.65 2.94 -4.14
CA TYR A 133 24.03 2.44 -4.07
C TYR A 133 25.01 3.40 -3.40
N SER A 134 24.54 4.56 -2.90
CA SER A 134 25.41 5.54 -2.22
C SER A 134 25.82 5.10 -0.81
N SER A 135 25.15 4.10 -0.23
CA SER A 135 25.47 3.50 1.06
C SER A 135 25.70 1.99 0.90
N LYS A 136 26.68 1.45 1.65
CA LYS A 136 26.94 0.00 1.72
C LYS A 136 25.82 -0.79 2.43
N TYR A 137 24.93 -0.11 3.14
CA TYR A 137 23.80 -0.70 3.86
C TYR A 137 22.51 -0.70 3.04
N SER A 138 22.52 -0.16 1.81
CA SER A 138 21.33 -0.16 0.96
C SER A 138 21.59 -0.75 -0.41
N CYS A 139 20.55 -1.35 -1.00
CA CYS A 139 20.58 -1.82 -2.37
C CYS A 139 19.22 -1.65 -3.06
N LEU A 140 19.23 -1.77 -4.38
CA LEU A 140 18.03 -1.70 -5.21
C LEU A 140 17.92 -2.92 -6.11
N VAL A 141 16.74 -3.53 -6.13
CA VAL A 141 16.34 -4.62 -7.04
C VAL A 141 15.26 -4.10 -7.99
N GLY A 142 15.65 -3.85 -9.24
CA GLY A 142 14.75 -3.34 -10.26
C GLY A 142 14.07 -4.47 -11.03
N ASN A 143 12.76 -4.36 -11.24
CA ASN A 143 11.94 -5.31 -11.98
C ASN A 143 12.06 -6.78 -11.51
N PRO A 144 11.94 -7.07 -10.20
CA PRO A 144 11.88 -8.45 -9.74
C PRO A 144 10.64 -9.15 -10.34
N THR A 145 10.79 -10.44 -10.61
CA THR A 145 9.66 -11.33 -10.88
C THR A 145 8.74 -11.42 -9.67
N GLU A 146 7.51 -11.89 -9.87
CA GLU A 146 6.58 -12.08 -8.75
C GLU A 146 7.17 -12.99 -7.67
N LYS A 147 7.81 -14.10 -8.07
CA LYS A 147 8.46 -15.03 -7.15
C LYS A 147 9.57 -14.37 -6.33
N GLU A 148 10.42 -13.57 -6.99
CA GLU A 148 11.49 -12.83 -6.30
C GLU A 148 10.91 -11.80 -5.34
N MET A 149 9.87 -11.05 -5.74
CA MET A 149 9.23 -10.08 -4.86
C MET A 149 8.64 -10.76 -3.62
N GLN A 150 7.96 -11.90 -3.78
CA GLN A 150 7.39 -12.65 -2.66
C GLN A 150 8.46 -13.22 -1.73
N ASP A 151 9.56 -13.75 -2.28
CA ASP A 151 10.72 -14.19 -1.49
C ASP A 151 11.35 -13.03 -0.70
N MET A 152 11.46 -11.86 -1.32
CA MET A 152 11.95 -10.66 -0.63
C MET A 152 11.01 -10.21 0.49
N ILE A 153 9.71 -10.28 0.26
CA ILE A 153 8.69 -9.92 1.25
C ILE A 153 8.77 -10.88 2.46
N ALA A 154 8.84 -12.19 2.23
CA ALA A 154 8.91 -13.19 3.29
C ALA A 154 10.21 -13.08 4.12
N LYS A 155 11.33 -12.72 3.48
CA LYS A 155 12.64 -12.60 4.16
C LYS A 155 12.85 -11.25 4.85
N ALA A 156 12.07 -10.23 4.51
CA ALA A 156 12.18 -8.94 5.16
C ALA A 156 11.78 -9.02 6.65
N HIS A 157 12.53 -8.30 7.48
CA HIS A 157 12.20 -8.14 8.89
C HIS A 157 11.21 -7.00 9.12
N ILE A 158 11.39 -5.89 8.39
CA ILE A 158 10.58 -4.69 8.53
C ILE A 158 10.18 -4.20 7.13
N HIS A 159 8.87 -4.11 6.89
CA HIS A 159 8.30 -3.51 5.68
C HIS A 159 8.05 -2.03 5.92
N LEU A 160 8.74 -1.18 5.19
CA LEU A 160 8.57 0.26 5.24
C LEU A 160 7.64 0.66 4.12
N LEU A 161 6.45 1.15 4.43
CA LEU A 161 5.44 1.50 3.44
C LEU A 161 4.86 2.90 3.66
N PRO A 162 5.68 3.98 3.71
CA PRO A 162 5.13 5.33 3.68
C PRO A 162 4.46 5.60 2.31
N SER A 163 3.40 6.40 2.32
CA SER A 163 2.67 6.82 1.13
C SER A 163 2.45 8.34 1.12
N TYR A 164 2.45 8.92 -0.08
CA TYR A 164 2.00 10.30 -0.33
C TYR A 164 0.60 10.37 -0.96
N ILE A 165 -0.02 9.20 -1.19
CA ILE A 165 -1.36 9.06 -1.75
C ILE A 165 -2.22 8.40 -0.68
N LYS A 166 -3.28 9.10 -0.24
CA LYS A 166 -4.21 8.60 0.79
C LYS A 166 -5.23 7.63 0.19
N THR A 167 -5.71 7.92 -1.01
CA THR A 167 -6.83 7.21 -1.63
C THR A 167 -6.50 5.77 -2.05
N GLY A 168 -7.54 4.93 -2.06
CA GLY A 168 -7.44 3.56 -2.55
C GLY A 168 -6.89 2.53 -1.58
N MET A 169 -7.21 1.25 -1.81
CA MET A 169 -6.59 0.15 -1.05
C MET A 169 -5.13 -0.04 -1.45
N LYS A 170 -4.27 -0.15 -0.43
CA LYS A 170 -2.84 -0.38 -0.63
C LYS A 170 -2.59 -1.88 -0.72
N VAL A 171 -2.67 -2.47 -1.91
CA VAL A 171 -2.38 -3.91 -2.12
C VAL A 171 -0.99 -4.29 -1.60
N LYS A 172 0.00 -3.38 -1.71
CA LYS A 172 1.34 -3.57 -1.12
C LYS A 172 1.32 -3.73 0.41
N LEU A 173 0.42 -3.02 1.10
CA LEU A 173 0.22 -3.16 2.54
C LEU A 173 -0.38 -4.52 2.88
N LEU A 174 -1.42 -4.94 2.16
CA LEU A 174 -2.00 -6.28 2.34
C LEU A 174 -0.97 -7.38 2.12
N ASN A 175 -0.19 -7.29 1.04
CA ASN A 175 0.85 -8.27 0.75
C ASN A 175 1.89 -8.37 1.90
N ALA A 176 2.35 -7.23 2.41
CA ALA A 176 3.26 -7.20 3.58
C ALA A 176 2.60 -7.74 4.85
N LEU A 177 1.32 -7.47 5.09
CA LEU A 177 0.60 -7.96 6.27
C LEU A 177 0.30 -9.47 6.21
N PHE A 178 0.05 -10.03 5.03
CA PHE A 178 -0.19 -11.46 4.86
C PHE A 178 1.10 -12.29 4.88
N ASN A 179 2.19 -11.76 4.32
CA ASN A 179 3.38 -12.56 4.01
C ASN A 179 4.66 -12.08 4.72
N GLY A 180 4.64 -10.88 5.30
CA GLY A 180 5.80 -10.24 5.92
C GLY A 180 5.78 -10.24 7.44
N ARG A 181 6.85 -9.72 8.06
CA ARG A 181 6.95 -9.49 9.51
C ARG A 181 6.49 -8.07 9.87
N HIS A 182 7.26 -7.29 10.61
CA HIS A 182 6.88 -5.95 11.08
C HIS A 182 6.53 -5.01 9.93
N VAL A 183 5.47 -4.20 10.07
CA VAL A 183 5.06 -3.25 9.03
C VAL A 183 5.03 -1.83 9.60
N VAL A 184 5.87 -0.95 9.07
CA VAL A 184 5.99 0.47 9.46
C VAL A 184 5.40 1.35 8.37
N VAL A 185 4.45 2.20 8.75
CA VAL A 185 3.64 3.01 7.83
C VAL A 185 3.52 4.44 8.32
N ASN A 186 3.08 5.35 7.44
CA ASN A 186 2.55 6.64 7.86
C ASN A 186 1.01 6.63 7.80
N GLU A 187 0.39 7.67 8.35
CA GLU A 187 -1.07 7.82 8.40
C GLU A 187 -1.71 7.74 7.00
N ALA A 188 -1.05 8.25 5.96
CA ALA A 188 -1.58 8.18 4.61
C ALA A 188 -1.69 6.76 4.05
N THR A 189 -0.90 5.80 4.55
CA THR A 189 -0.95 4.40 4.10
C THR A 189 -2.09 3.61 4.71
N ILE A 190 -2.39 3.85 5.99
CA ILE A 190 -3.45 3.12 6.72
C ILE A 190 -4.79 3.86 6.74
N ALA A 191 -4.84 5.06 6.18
CA ALA A 191 -6.03 5.87 6.12
C ALA A 191 -7.28 5.10 5.69
N ASP A 192 -8.27 5.09 6.59
CA ASP A 192 -9.60 4.52 6.35
C ASP A 192 -9.54 3.03 5.95
N SER A 193 -8.49 2.32 6.42
CA SER A 193 -8.24 0.92 6.08
C SER A 193 -8.73 -0.06 7.14
N GLY A 194 -8.81 0.33 8.41
CA GLY A 194 -9.08 -0.60 9.51
C GLY A 194 -7.93 -1.57 9.80
N LEU A 195 -6.73 -1.29 9.28
CA LEU A 195 -5.51 -2.11 9.43
C LEU A 195 -4.49 -1.46 10.38
N GLU A 196 -4.86 -0.35 11.03
CA GLU A 196 -4.04 0.39 11.99
C GLU A 196 -3.49 -0.50 13.11
N PRO A 197 -4.28 -1.42 13.72
CA PRO A 197 -3.77 -2.29 14.79
C PRO A 197 -2.70 -3.28 14.35
N LEU A 198 -2.49 -3.47 13.03
CA LEU A 198 -1.54 -4.42 12.47
C LEU A 198 -0.20 -3.77 12.07
N CYS A 199 -0.06 -2.46 12.29
CA CYS A 199 1.08 -1.67 11.81
C CYS A 199 1.69 -0.80 12.91
N HIS A 200 2.96 -0.44 12.75
CA HIS A 200 3.62 0.61 13.51
C HIS A 200 3.54 1.92 12.74
N ILE A 201 2.99 2.97 13.37
CA ILE A 201 2.70 4.24 12.69
C ILE A 201 3.76 5.27 13.05
N GLY A 202 4.46 5.78 12.03
CA GLY A 202 5.40 6.89 12.14
C GLY A 202 4.93 8.12 11.36
N THR A 203 5.03 9.30 11.96
CA THR A 203 4.61 10.58 11.34
C THR A 203 5.78 11.42 10.82
N THR A 204 7.01 11.12 11.24
CA THR A 204 8.22 11.86 10.86
C THR A 204 9.37 10.93 10.49
N ALA A 205 10.42 11.48 9.88
CA ALA A 205 11.62 10.69 9.57
C ALA A 205 12.30 10.14 10.83
N ASN A 206 12.31 10.90 11.93
CA ASN A 206 12.86 10.44 13.20
C ASN A 206 12.01 9.33 13.80
N ALA A 207 10.68 9.47 13.79
CA ALA A 207 9.78 8.40 14.25
C ALA A 207 9.99 7.11 13.45
N PHE A 208 10.18 7.19 12.13
CA PHE A 208 10.54 6.03 11.32
C PHE A 208 11.90 5.43 11.72
N LYS A 209 12.91 6.24 11.99
CA LYS A 209 14.22 5.74 12.46
C LYS A 209 14.11 5.03 13.79
N ASP A 210 13.40 5.62 14.74
CA ASP A 210 13.24 5.08 16.09
C ASP A 210 12.50 3.75 16.04
N LEU A 211 11.41 3.68 15.27
CA LEU A 211 10.69 2.44 15.01
C LEU A 211 11.57 1.39 14.34
N VAL A 212 12.34 1.74 13.32
CA VAL A 212 13.26 0.81 12.65
C VAL A 212 14.31 0.29 13.63
N ALA A 213 14.95 1.18 14.40
CA ALA A 213 15.99 0.80 15.36
C ALA A 213 15.45 -0.11 16.47
N GLN A 214 14.24 0.18 16.97
CA GLN A 214 13.57 -0.65 17.97
C GLN A 214 13.21 -2.03 17.38
N LEU A 215 12.50 -2.04 16.25
CA LEU A 215 11.95 -3.26 15.68
C LEU A 215 13.04 -4.17 15.12
N TYR A 216 14.18 -3.63 14.72
CA TYR A 216 15.27 -4.42 14.11
C TYR A 216 15.78 -5.53 15.03
N HIS A 217 15.71 -5.34 16.33
CA HIS A 217 16.10 -6.33 17.33
C HIS A 217 14.89 -7.05 17.98
N GLN A 218 13.68 -6.66 17.62
CA GLN A 218 12.45 -7.23 18.15
C GLN A 218 12.00 -8.39 17.26
N PRO A 219 11.91 -9.63 17.77
CA PRO A 219 11.36 -10.74 17.00
C PRO A 219 9.87 -10.49 16.71
N PHE A 220 9.43 -10.93 15.53
CA PHE A 220 8.03 -11.02 15.19
C PHE A 220 7.42 -12.26 15.86
N THR A 221 6.29 -12.11 16.52
CA THR A 221 5.76 -13.08 17.49
C THR A 221 4.51 -13.81 16.99
N GLU A 222 4.23 -14.99 17.56
CA GLU A 222 2.96 -15.69 17.36
C GLU A 222 1.75 -14.79 17.67
N ASP A 223 1.84 -13.91 18.67
CA ASP A 223 0.76 -12.97 19.01
C ASP A 223 0.41 -12.02 17.86
N GLU A 224 1.41 -11.54 17.13
CA GLU A 224 1.21 -10.69 15.95
C GLU A 224 0.54 -11.47 14.82
N ILE A 225 0.92 -12.74 14.63
CA ILE A 225 0.28 -13.66 13.66
C ILE A 225 -1.18 -13.90 14.05
N ARG A 226 -1.46 -14.17 15.33
CA ARG A 226 -2.84 -14.38 15.83
C ARG A 226 -3.71 -13.15 15.62
N LEU A 227 -3.18 -11.96 15.89
CA LEU A 227 -3.89 -10.70 15.66
C LEU A 227 -4.18 -10.49 14.17
N ARG A 228 -3.21 -10.76 13.28
CA ARG A 228 -3.41 -10.70 11.83
C ARG A 228 -4.45 -11.69 11.36
N ASN A 229 -4.42 -12.93 11.85
CA ASN A 229 -5.41 -13.94 11.50
C ASN A 229 -6.83 -13.48 11.87
N LYS A 230 -6.99 -12.89 13.06
CA LYS A 230 -8.28 -12.37 13.54
C LYS A 230 -8.85 -11.24 12.68
N ILE A 231 -7.99 -10.34 12.17
CA ILE A 231 -8.43 -9.15 11.42
C ILE A 231 -8.49 -9.40 9.91
N LEU A 232 -7.46 -10.02 9.33
CA LEU A 232 -7.29 -10.15 7.89
C LEU A 232 -8.13 -11.28 7.29
N VAL A 233 -8.06 -12.48 7.87
CA VAL A 233 -8.64 -13.68 7.25
C VAL A 233 -10.15 -13.58 7.07
N PRO A 234 -10.95 -13.14 8.06
CA PRO A 234 -12.40 -12.97 7.85
C PRO A 234 -12.74 -11.95 6.77
N ARG A 235 -11.91 -10.90 6.62
CA ARG A 235 -12.19 -9.76 5.73
C ARG A 235 -11.80 -10.02 4.28
N PHE A 236 -10.64 -10.64 4.04
CA PHE A 236 -10.07 -10.84 2.70
C PHE A 236 -10.19 -12.29 2.22
N ASN A 237 -11.12 -13.07 2.80
CA ASN A 237 -11.35 -14.47 2.45
C ASN A 237 -11.86 -14.61 0.99
N ASN A 238 -11.20 -15.48 0.20
CA ASN A 238 -11.58 -15.75 -1.19
C ASN A 238 -13.02 -16.27 -1.33
N GLU A 239 -13.33 -17.36 -0.64
CA GLU A 239 -14.59 -18.07 -0.78
C GLU A 239 -15.79 -17.25 -0.26
N ALA A 240 -15.66 -16.64 0.92
CA ALA A 240 -16.74 -15.88 1.54
C ALA A 240 -17.10 -14.64 0.71
N ASN A 241 -16.11 -13.90 0.21
CA ASN A 241 -16.34 -12.73 -0.63
C ASN A 241 -16.87 -13.13 -2.02
N ALA A 242 -16.41 -14.24 -2.60
CA ALA A 242 -16.98 -14.78 -3.83
C ALA A 242 -18.45 -15.18 -3.66
N LYS A 243 -18.82 -15.85 -2.55
CA LYS A 243 -20.21 -16.16 -2.22
C LYS A 243 -21.08 -14.91 -2.07
N LYS A 244 -20.56 -13.88 -1.38
CA LYS A 244 -21.24 -12.58 -1.24
C LYS A 244 -21.52 -11.97 -2.63
N GLN A 245 -20.51 -11.98 -3.50
CA GLN A 245 -20.63 -11.49 -4.86
C GLN A 245 -21.67 -12.27 -5.69
N ILE A 246 -21.64 -13.61 -5.63
CA ILE A 246 -22.61 -14.47 -6.33
C ILE A 246 -24.03 -14.17 -5.84
N GLY A 247 -24.25 -14.07 -4.53
CA GLY A 247 -25.57 -13.76 -3.97
C GLY A 247 -26.11 -12.40 -4.42
N TRP A 248 -25.24 -11.39 -4.59
CA TRP A 248 -25.67 -10.11 -5.15
C TRP A 248 -26.00 -10.15 -6.65
N ILE A 249 -25.38 -11.05 -7.42
CA ILE A 249 -25.66 -11.18 -8.86
C ILE A 249 -26.92 -12.02 -9.10
N TRP A 250 -27.06 -13.14 -8.37
CA TRP A 250 -27.99 -14.21 -8.72
C TRP A 250 -29.13 -14.42 -7.71
N GLY A 251 -29.06 -13.84 -6.51
CA GLY A 251 -30.05 -14.06 -5.44
C GLY A 251 -29.78 -15.35 -4.67
#